data_AF-X1DNC4-F1
#
_entry.id   AF-X1DNC4-F1
#
_cell.length_a   1.000
_cell.length_b   1.000
_cell.length_c   1.000
_cell.angle_alpha   90.00
_cell.angle_beta   90.00
_cell.angle_gamma   90.00
#
_symmetry.space_group_name_H-M   'P 1'
#
loop_
_entity.id
_entity.type
_entity.pdbx_description
1 polymer ?
#
loop_
_entity_poly.entity_id
_entity_poly.type
_entity_poly.pdbx_seq_one_letter_code
_entity_poly.pdbx_strand_id
1 'polypeptide(L)'
;MLTTANWAKDSELHIASFFYLKPFPGTEVADMVPDDFSDVNLDDYNARSTVNLSAATDHELFSANKYAYRHFYLLPRRIARIIKIVPKNYRTLIN
;
A
#
# COMPACT_ATOMS: atom_id res chain seq x y z
N MET A 1 2.07 8.45 -9.81
CA MET A 1 2.14 7.66 -8.56
C MET A 1 2.49 8.50 -7.33
N LEU A 2 3.56 9.29 -7.36
CA LEU A 2 3.97 10.10 -6.20
C LEU A 2 2.94 11.16 -5.78
N THR A 3 2.14 11.68 -6.71
CA THR A 3 1.07 12.65 -6.42
C THR A 3 0.06 12.11 -5.41
N THR A 4 -0.37 10.85 -5.55
CA THR A 4 -1.29 10.19 -4.61
C THR A 4 -0.65 10.03 -3.23
N ALA A 5 0.64 9.68 -3.18
CA ALA A 5 1.38 9.58 -1.93
C ALA A 5 1.50 10.94 -1.21
N ASN A 6 1.73 12.01 -1.96
CA ASN A 6 1.79 13.37 -1.42
C ASN A 6 0.43 13.82 -0.89
N TRP A 7 -0.65 13.56 -1.63
CA TRP A 7 -2.00 13.83 -1.15
C TRP A 7 -2.31 13.06 0.13
N ALA A 8 -1.97 11.76 0.17
CA ALA A 8 -2.19 10.93 1.36
C ALA A 8 -1.39 11.43 2.57
N LYS A 9 -0.14 11.86 2.35
CA LYS A 9 0.70 12.49 3.37
C LYS A 9 0.02 13.71 3.99
N ASP A 10 -0.57 14.56 3.18
CA ASP A 10 -1.17 15.82 3.63
C ASP A 10 -2.60 15.63 4.19
N SER A 11 -3.21 14.46 3.96
CA SER A 11 -4.50 14.09 4.53
C SER A 11 -4.46 13.91 6.06
N GLU A 12 -5.61 14.09 6.70
CA GLU A 12 -5.79 13.87 8.14
C GLU A 12 -6.08 12.40 8.52
N LEU A 13 -5.85 11.45 7.61
CA LEU A 13 -6.01 10.03 7.87
C LEU A 13 -5.02 9.54 8.95
N HIS A 14 -5.40 8.53 9.72
CA HIS A 14 -4.48 7.90 10.68
C HIS A 14 -3.74 6.71 10.06
N ILE A 15 -4.37 6.04 9.10
CA ILE A 15 -3.88 4.80 8.46
C ILE A 15 -4.14 4.92 6.95
N ALA A 16 -3.22 4.38 6.15
CA ALA A 16 -3.39 4.16 4.73
C ALA A 16 -2.61 2.91 4.29
N SER A 17 -3.12 2.26 3.25
CA SER A 17 -2.47 1.12 2.62
C SER A 17 -2.18 1.45 1.16
N PHE A 18 -1.01 1.06 0.68
CA PHE A 18 -0.58 1.27 -0.70
C PHE A 18 -0.37 -0.10 -1.34
N PHE A 19 -1.32 -0.52 -2.18
CA PHE A 19 -1.35 -1.86 -2.75
C PHE A 19 -0.73 -1.92 -4.14
N TYR A 20 -0.26 -3.11 -4.52
CA TYR A 20 0.02 -3.44 -5.91
C TYR A 20 -1.27 -3.97 -6.55
N LEU A 21 -1.52 -3.59 -7.81
CA LEU A 21 -2.65 -4.14 -8.56
C LEU A 21 -2.44 -5.64 -8.78
N LYS A 22 -3.45 -6.44 -8.45
CA LYS A 22 -3.48 -7.88 -8.69
C LYS A 22 -4.66 -8.22 -9.62
N PRO A 23 -4.45 -9.04 -10.65
CA PRO A 23 -5.51 -9.49 -11.55
C PRO A 23 -6.33 -10.60 -10.91
N PHE A 24 -7.27 -10.24 -10.03
CA PHE A 24 -8.16 -11.23 -9.42
C PHE A 24 -9.10 -11.83 -10.48
N PRO A 25 -9.33 -13.17 -10.48
CA PRO A 25 -10.20 -13.83 -11.44
C PRO A 25 -11.60 -13.21 -11.49
N GLY A 26 -12.13 -13.01 -12.69
CA GLY A 26 -13.44 -12.40 -12.92
C GLY A 26 -13.47 -10.87 -12.86
N THR A 27 -12.31 -10.20 -12.78
CA THR A 27 -12.20 -8.74 -12.95
C THR A 27 -11.75 -8.39 -14.36
N GLU A 28 -12.14 -7.22 -14.87
CA GLU A 28 -11.64 -6.72 -16.16
C GLU A 28 -10.10 -6.65 -16.22
N VAL A 29 -9.47 -6.44 -15.06
CA VAL A 29 -8.00 -6.44 -14.94
C VAL A 29 -7.43 -7.81 -15.26
N ALA A 30 -8.11 -8.91 -14.93
CA ALA A 30 -7.68 -10.25 -15.27
C ALA A 30 -7.75 -10.51 -16.79
N ASP A 31 -8.72 -9.92 -17.48
CA ASP A 31 -8.86 -10.04 -18.95
C ASP A 31 -7.75 -9.28 -19.71
N MET A 32 -7.08 -8.32 -19.05
CA MET A 32 -5.97 -7.54 -19.64
C MET A 32 -4.65 -8.30 -19.63
N VAL A 33 -4.58 -9.44 -18.96
CA VAL A 33 -3.34 -10.17 -18.72
C VAL A 33 -3.34 -11.42 -19.63
N PRO A 34 -2.25 -11.75 -20.36
CA PRO A 34 -2.24 -12.87 -21.31
C PRO A 34 -2.33 -14.27 -20.67
N ASP A 35 -3.50 -14.92 -20.76
CA ASP A 35 -3.92 -16.32 -20.48
C ASP A 35 -3.29 -17.17 -19.33
N ASP A 36 -2.04 -16.99 -18.90
CA ASP A 36 -1.42 -17.76 -17.82
C ASP A 36 -0.84 -16.88 -16.71
N PHE A 37 -1.65 -16.69 -15.65
CA PHE A 37 -1.27 -16.05 -14.38
C PHE A 37 -1.46 -16.97 -13.19
N SER A 38 -1.38 -18.28 -13.43
CA SER A 38 -1.49 -19.30 -12.39
C SER A 38 -0.46 -19.11 -11.25
N ASP A 39 0.68 -18.48 -11.56
CA ASP A 39 1.74 -18.13 -10.60
C ASP A 39 1.51 -16.81 -9.82
N VAL A 40 0.40 -16.11 -10.02
CA VAL A 40 0.08 -14.94 -9.20
C VAL A 40 -0.42 -15.39 -7.85
N ASN A 41 0.37 -15.16 -6.81
CA ASN A 41 -0.08 -15.34 -5.43
C ASN A 41 -1.16 -14.30 -5.08
N LEU A 42 -2.40 -14.77 -4.96
CA LEU A 42 -3.57 -13.97 -4.60
C LEU A 42 -3.91 -14.02 -3.10
N ASP A 43 -3.26 -14.90 -2.33
CA ASP A 43 -3.57 -15.13 -0.92
C ASP A 43 -3.09 -13.98 -0.02
N ASP A 44 -1.94 -13.38 -0.34
CA ASP A 44 -1.42 -12.22 0.40
C ASP A 44 -1.72 -10.92 -0.35
N TYR A 45 -2.77 -10.21 0.06
CA TYR A 45 -3.18 -8.92 -0.51
C TYR A 45 -2.13 -7.81 -0.38
N ASN A 46 -1.22 -7.90 0.61
CA ASN A 46 -0.20 -6.88 0.85
C ASN A 46 1.11 -7.20 0.11
N ALA A 47 1.30 -8.46 -0.30
CA ALA A 47 2.46 -8.86 -1.07
C ALA A 47 2.48 -8.17 -2.44
N ARG A 48 3.71 -7.91 -2.90
CA ARG A 48 3.95 -7.46 -4.26
C ARG A 48 3.35 -8.45 -5.26
N SER A 49 2.66 -7.94 -6.27
CA SER A 49 2.23 -8.75 -7.41
C SER A 49 3.45 -9.24 -8.19
N THR A 50 3.44 -10.52 -8.58
CA THR A 50 4.45 -11.10 -9.49
C THR A 50 4.32 -10.56 -10.91
N VAL A 51 3.14 -9.99 -11.24
CA VAL A 51 2.83 -9.39 -12.54
C VAL A 51 2.69 -7.88 -12.40
N ASN A 52 3.38 -7.14 -13.27
CA ASN A 52 3.28 -5.69 -13.35
C ASN A 52 2.39 -5.29 -14.54
N LEU A 53 1.27 -4.66 -14.21
CA LEU A 53 0.27 -4.17 -15.17
C LEU A 53 0.32 -2.65 -15.37
N SER A 54 1.32 -2.00 -14.79
CA SER A 54 1.50 -0.56 -14.94
C SER A 54 2.41 -0.25 -16.12
N ALA A 55 2.30 0.97 -16.64
CA ALA A 55 3.27 1.49 -17.60
C ALA A 55 4.66 1.76 -16.99
N ALA A 56 4.79 1.66 -15.66
CA ALA A 56 6.05 1.87 -14.95
C ALA A 56 6.82 0.55 -14.81
N THR A 57 8.13 0.66 -14.71
CA THR A 57 8.99 -0.48 -14.39
C THR A 57 8.71 -0.99 -12.98
N ASP A 58 9.05 -2.26 -12.76
CA ASP A 58 9.01 -2.91 -11.45
C ASP A 58 9.74 -2.11 -10.36
N HIS A 59 10.91 -1.57 -10.72
CA HIS A 59 11.72 -0.77 -9.81
C HIS A 59 11.03 0.55 -9.44
N GLU A 60 10.40 1.22 -10.41
CA GLU A 60 9.65 2.45 -10.17
C GLU A 60 8.43 2.21 -9.29
N LEU A 61 7.66 1.15 -9.54
CA LEU A 61 6.53 0.76 -8.69
C LEU A 61 6.96 0.47 -7.26
N PHE A 62 8.00 -0.34 -7.10
CA PHE A 62 8.53 -0.68 -5.78
C PHE A 62 9.02 0.55 -5.02
N SER A 63 9.77 1.41 -5.71
CA SER A 63 10.30 2.66 -5.16
C SER A 63 9.17 3.61 -4.77
N ALA A 64 8.13 3.73 -5.60
CA ALA A 64 6.97 4.57 -5.33
C ALA A 64 6.15 4.05 -4.13
N ASN A 65 5.94 2.74 -4.02
CA ASN A 65 5.23 2.13 -2.90
C ASN A 65 5.97 2.36 -1.58
N LYS A 66 7.28 2.08 -1.55
CA LYS A 66 8.15 2.29 -0.39
C LYS A 66 8.22 3.76 0.00
N TYR A 67 8.30 4.65 -0.99
CA TYR A 67 8.20 6.09 -0.78
C TYR A 67 6.88 6.44 -0.11
N ALA A 68 5.74 5.98 -0.63
CA ALA A 68 4.42 6.30 -0.10
C ALA A 68 4.26 5.89 1.37
N TYR A 69 4.63 4.65 1.73
CA TYR A 69 4.58 4.20 3.12
C TYR A 69 5.46 5.06 4.04
N ARG A 70 6.71 5.32 3.66
CA ARG A 70 7.63 6.13 4.46
C ARG A 70 7.13 7.56 4.60
N HIS A 71 6.69 8.16 3.50
CA HIS A 71 6.28 9.56 3.46
C HIS A 71 4.96 9.79 4.20
N PHE A 72 4.07 8.80 4.23
CA PHE A 72 2.85 8.84 5.03
C PHE A 72 3.13 8.63 6.51
N TYR A 73 3.73 7.49 6.90
CA TYR A 73 3.82 7.08 8.30
C TYR A 73 4.92 7.78 9.11
N LEU A 74 6.01 8.23 8.48
CA LEU A 74 7.12 8.89 9.19
C LEU A 74 6.86 10.38 9.47
N LEU A 75 5.66 10.89 9.19
CA LEU A 75 5.29 12.25 9.56
C LEU A 75 5.21 12.41 11.09
N PRO A 76 5.98 13.31 11.72
CA PRO A 76 5.98 13.47 13.18
C PRO A 76 4.58 13.79 13.73
N ARG A 77 3.83 14.66 13.05
CA ARG A 77 2.45 14.99 13.43
C ARG A 77 1.54 13.76 13.40
N ARG A 78 1.72 12.87 12.43
CA ARG A 78 0.92 11.63 12.31
C ARG A 78 1.28 10.65 13.41
N ILE A 79 2.58 10.43 13.64
CA ILE A 79 3.08 9.58 14.74
C ILE A 79 2.47 10.04 16.07
N ALA A 80 2.52 11.34 16.37
CA ALA A 80 1.92 11.90 17.60
C ALA A 80 0.41 11.66 17.68
N ARG A 81 -0.32 11.81 16.56
CA ARG A 81 -1.77 11.53 16.51
C ARG A 81 -2.07 10.05 16.74
N ILE A 82 -1.32 9.15 16.11
CA ILE A 82 -1.47 7.70 16.26
C ILE A 82 -1.22 7.31 17.72
N ILE A 83 -0.11 7.75 18.34
CA ILE A 83 0.21 7.46 19.74
C ILE A 83 -0.86 8.00 20.70
N LYS A 84 -1.47 9.15 20.39
CA LYS A 84 -2.56 9.71 21.19
C LYS A 84 -3.85 8.88 21.13
N ILE A 85 -4.12 8.20 20.01
CA ILE A 85 -5.43 7.58 19.71
C ILE A 85 -5.41 6.06 19.87
N VAL A 86 -4.33 5.39 19.45
CA VAL A 86 -4.24 3.92 19.39
C VAL A 86 -4.28 3.22 20.75
N PRO A 87 -3.60 3.69 21.82
CA PRO A 87 -3.71 3.01 23.10
C PRO A 87 -5.11 3.23 23.69
N LYS A 88 -5.93 2.17 23.69
CA LYS A 88 -7.23 2.16 24.39
C LYS A 88 -7.06 2.32 25.90
N ASN A 89 -5.91 1.90 26.44
CA ASN A 89 -5.54 2.02 27.84
C ASN A 89 -4.02 1.90 28.01
N TYR A 90 -3.50 2.24 29.20
CA TYR A 90 -2.07 2.11 29.54
C TYR A 90 -1.53 0.69 29.30
N ARG A 91 -2.34 -0.36 29.46
CA ARG A 91 -1.93 -1.75 29.17
C ARG A 91 -1.61 -1.99 27.70
N THR A 92 -2.23 -1.27 26.77
CA THR A 92 -1.93 -1.37 25.32
C THR A 92 -0.71 -0.53 24.89
N LEU A 93 -0.13 0.24 25.81
CA LEU A 93 0.99 1.16 25.55
C LEU A 93 2.33 0.57 25.99
N ILE A 94 2.32 -0.44 26.87
CA ILE A 94 3.49 -0.98 27.58
C ILE A 94 3.79 -2.45 27.18
N ASN A 95 2.83 -3.13 26.55
CA ASN A 95 3.00 -4.47 25.95
C ASN A 95 3.24 -4.36 24.44
#